data_AF-A0A2N9LEM5-F1
#
_entry.id   AF-A0A2N9LEM5-F1
#
_cell.length_a   1.000
_cell.length_b   1.000
_cell.length_c   1.000
_cell.angle_alpha   90.00
_cell.angle_beta   90.00
_cell.angle_gamma   90.00
#
_symmetry.space_group_name_H-M   'P 1'
#
loop_
_entity.id
_entity.type
_entity.pdbx_description
1 polymer ?
#
loop_
_entity_poly.entity_id
_entity_poly.type
_entity_poly.pdbx_seq_one_letter_code
_entity_poly.pdbx_strand_id
1 'polypeptide(L)' 'MVDFDRASVPASKRVKIYYLTQAAVAPPTFILFTDRPVKLHFSYERFLENQIRRAFGFVGTPIWIKNRAR' A
#
# COMPACT_ATOMS: atom_id res chain seq x y z
N MET A 1 6.99 -3.97 14.65
CA MET A 1 6.87 -4.38 13.25
C MET A 1 5.49 -5.02 13.12
N VAL A 2 4.58 -4.50 12.30
CA VAL A 2 3.21 -5.02 12.22
C VAL A 2 3.26 -6.39 11.54
N ASP A 3 2.95 -7.46 12.29
CA ASP A 3 2.97 -8.82 11.79
C ASP A 3 1.83 -9.07 10.79
N PHE A 4 2.20 -9.21 9.51
CA PHE A 4 1.30 -9.50 8.39
C PHE A 4 0.95 -10.99 8.25
N ASP A 5 1.19 -11.81 9.27
CA ASP A 5 1.10 -13.27 9.18
C ASP A 5 -0.34 -13.81 9.21
N ARG A 6 -1.34 -12.97 9.50
CA ARG A 6 -2.74 -13.41 9.74
C ARG A 6 -3.64 -13.52 8.51
N ALA A 7 -3.19 -13.13 7.32
CA ALA A 7 -3.93 -13.41 6.09
C ALA A 7 -3.31 -14.65 5.42
N SER A 8 -4.10 -15.69 5.23
CA SER A 8 -3.72 -16.94 4.54
C SER A 8 -3.37 -16.66 3.07
N VAL A 9 -2.21 -16.08 2.83
CA VAL A 9 -1.54 -16.07 1.53
C VAL A 9 -0.43 -17.10 1.65
N PRO A 10 -0.42 -18.17 0.83
CA PRO A 10 0.71 -19.08 0.76
C PRO A 10 2.01 -18.28 0.67
N ALA A 11 3.10 -18.71 1.30
CA ALA A 11 4.36 -17.96 1.29
C ALA A 11 4.82 -17.57 -0.14
N SER A 12 4.56 -18.45 -1.12
CA SER A 12 4.75 -18.21 -2.57
C SER A 12 3.98 -17.00 -3.14
N LYS A 13 2.88 -16.59 -2.50
CA LYS A 13 2.02 -15.45 -2.87
C LYS A 13 2.21 -14.20 -2.00
N ARG A 14 3.12 -14.20 -1.00
CA ARG A 14 3.42 -12.99 -0.22
C ARG A 14 4.16 -11.96 -1.06
N VAL A 15 3.64 -10.75 -1.14
CA VAL A 15 4.26 -9.64 -1.87
C VAL A 15 5.22 -8.92 -0.93
N LYS A 16 6.48 -8.77 -1.33
CA LYS A 16 7.46 -8.02 -0.55
C LYS A 16 7.37 -6.55 -0.96
N ILE A 17 7.11 -5.69 0.01
CA ILE A 17 7.11 -4.23 -0.17
C ILE A 17 8.49 -3.72 0.22
N TYR A 18 9.12 -2.96 -0.68
CA TYR A 18 10.41 -2.35 -0.40
C TYR A 18 10.25 -0.98 0.25
N TYR A 19 9.48 -0.11 -0.37
CA TYR A 19 9.23 1.24 0.11
C TYR A 19 7.99 1.84 -0.56
N LEU A 20 7.53 2.95 -0.01
CA LEU A 20 6.40 3.75 -0.50
C LEU A 20 6.86 5.21 -0.60
N THR A 21 6.53 5.87 -1.70
CA THR A 21 6.83 7.30 -1.91
C THR A 21 5.59 8.07 -2.35
N GLN A 22 5.47 9.32 -1.94
CA GLN A 22 4.48 10.23 -2.51
C GLN A 22 4.97 10.73 -3.88
N ALA A 23 4.12 10.65 -4.89
CA ALA A 23 4.40 11.05 -6.27
C ALA A 23 3.55 12.23 -6.76
N ALA A 24 2.40 12.49 -6.12
CA ALA A 24 1.55 13.65 -6.40
C ALA A 24 0.81 14.13 -5.14
N VAL A 25 0.32 15.38 -5.17
CA VAL A 25 -0.23 16.07 -3.99
C VAL A 25 -1.74 16.28 -4.05
N ALA A 26 -2.33 16.52 -5.23
CA ALA A 26 -3.76 16.79 -5.39
C ALA A 26 -4.38 15.90 -6.50
N PRO A 27 -4.85 14.67 -6.20
CA PRO A 27 -4.94 14.05 -4.86
C PRO A 27 -3.61 13.44 -4.37
N PRO A 28 -3.41 13.26 -3.04
CA PRO A 28 -2.25 12.56 -2.50
C PRO A 28 -2.10 11.17 -3.12
N THR A 29 -1.06 11.01 -3.94
CA THR A 29 -0.81 9.77 -4.69
C THR A 29 0.50 9.16 -4.24
N PHE A 30 0.45 7.90 -3.85
CA PHE A 30 1.58 7.12 -3.40
C PHE A 30 1.92 6.00 -4.40
N ILE A 31 3.20 5.78 -4.63
CA ILE A 31 3.71 4.64 -5.39
C ILE A 31 4.34 3.67 -4.40
N LEU A 32 3.80 2.46 -4.38
CA LEU A 32 4.32 1.32 -3.64
C LEU A 32 5.25 0.53 -4.55
N PHE A 33 6.47 0.28 -4.09
CA PHE A 33 7.44 -0.55 -4.81
C PHE A 33 7.48 -1.96 -4.24
N THR A 34 7.23 -2.95 -5.09
CA THR A 34 7.18 -4.37 -4.72
C THR A 34 8.15 -5.23 -5.53
N ASP A 35 8.40 -6.45 -5.07
CA ASP A 35 9.23 -7.46 -5.72
C ASP A 35 8.67 -8.01 -7.04
N ARG A 36 7.37 -7.85 -7.28
CA ARG A 36 6.71 -8.37 -8.50
C ARG A 36 5.52 -7.52 -8.95
N PRO A 37 5.16 -7.54 -10.24
CA PRO A 37 4.02 -6.79 -10.78
C PRO A 37 2.73 -7.53 -10.47
N VAL A 38 2.22 -7.35 -9.25
CA VAL A 38 0.99 -7.97 -8.78
C VAL A 38 0.01 -6.92 -8.30
N LYS A 39 -1.28 -7.13 -8.57
CA LYS A 39 -2.32 -6.29 -7.97
C LYS A 39 -2.49 -6.70 -6.52
N LEU A 40 -2.37 -5.75 -5.60
CA LEU A 40 -2.64 -6.01 -4.20
C LEU A 40 -4.11 -6.36 -4.02
N HIS A 41 -4.39 -7.23 -3.05
CA HIS A 41 -5.77 -7.47 -2.67
C HIS A 41 -6.39 -6.19 -2.08
N PHE A 42 -7.65 -5.90 -2.40
CA PHE A 42 -8.31 -4.65 -2.02
C PHE A 42 -8.27 -4.39 -0.50
N SER A 43 -8.30 -5.44 0.33
CA SER A 43 -8.24 -5.30 1.78
C SER A 43 -6.88 -4.77 2.25
N TYR A 44 -5.80 -5.14 1.56
CA TYR A 44 -4.45 -4.69 1.85
C TYR A 44 -4.27 -3.23 1.40
N GLU A 45 -4.80 -2.87 0.23
CA GLU A 45 -4.82 -1.47 -0.23
C GLU A 45 -5.58 -0.58 0.75
N ARG A 46 -6.79 -0.98 1.19
CA ARG A 46 -7.56 -0.25 2.21
C ARG A 46 -6.83 -0.15 3.54
N PHE A 47 -6.12 -1.22 3.95
CA PHE A 47 -5.31 -1.18 5.15
C PHE A 47 -4.22 -0.11 5.05
N LEU A 48 -3.44 -0.09 3.97
CA LEU A 48 -2.41 0.92 3.74
C LEU A 48 -3.00 2.34 3.69
N GLU A 49 -4.11 2.53 2.97
CA GLU A 49 -4.80 3.80 2.90
C GLU A 49 -5.18 4.31 4.30
N ASN A 50 -5.76 3.45 5.12
CA ASN A 50 -6.16 3.79 6.49
C ASN A 50 -4.94 4.13 7.38
N GLN A 51 -3.80 3.44 7.21
CA GLN A 51 -2.59 3.77 7.96
C GLN A 51 -2.03 5.13 7.56
N ILE A 52 -1.96 5.42 6.25
CA ILE A 52 -1.52 6.72 5.74
C ILE A 52 -2.45 7.83 6.23
N ARG A 53 -3.77 7.62 6.18
CA ARG A 53 -4.76 8.59 6.66
C ARG A 53 -4.61 8.86 8.15
N ARG A 54 -4.37 7.84 8.97
CA ARG A 54 -4.12 8.01 10.43
C ARG A 54 -2.82 8.75 10.72
N ALA A 55 -1.77 8.51 9.94
CA ALA A 55 -0.46 9.13 10.16
C ALA A 55 -0.40 10.60 9.73
N PHE A 56 -1.08 10.97 8.64
CA PHE A 56 -0.94 12.30 8.01
C PHE A 56 -2.21 13.14 7.97
N GLY A 57 -3.36 12.59 8.40
CA GLY A 57 -4.58 13.38 8.58
C GLY A 57 -5.26 13.86 7.29
N PHE A 58 -5.13 13.12 6.18
CA PHE A 58 -5.74 13.43 4.87
C PHE A 58 -7.29 13.38 4.88
N VAL A 59 -7.96 14.13 5.75
CA VAL A 59 -9.43 14.20 5.82
C VAL A 59 -9.99 14.96 4.61
N GLY A 60 -11.08 14.48 4.03
CA GLY A 60 -11.77 15.15 2.92
C GLY A 60 -11.12 15.01 1.54
N THR A 61 -9.98 14.30 1.42
CA THR A 61 -9.34 14.01 0.13
C THR A 61 -9.18 12.49 -0.08
N PRO A 62 -9.42 11.98 -1.31
CA PRO A 62 -9.09 10.61 -1.64
C PRO A 62 -7.57 10.41 -1.64
N ILE A 63 -7.12 9.23 -1.20
CA ILE A 63 -5.71 8.82 -1.28
C ILE A 63 -5.60 7.78 -2.38
N TRP A 64 -4.66 7.94 -3.29
CA TRP A 64 -4.40 6.97 -4.36
C TRP A 64 -3.13 6.19 -4.08
N ILE A 65 -3.20 4.87 -4.20
CA ILE A 65 -2.03 3.98 -4.07
C ILE A 65 -1.88 3.22 -5.38
N LYS A 66 -0.71 3.34 -6.01
CA LYS A 66 -0.35 2.60 -7.23
C LYS A 66 0.78 1.64 -6.91
N ASN A 67 0.71 0.41 -7.44
CA ASN A 67 1.81 -0.54 -7.30
C ASN A 67 2.75 -0.49 -8.52
N ARG A 68 4.06 -0.59 -8.27
CA ARG A 68 5.10 -0.73 -9.29
C ARG A 68 6.11 -1.80 -8.86
N ALA A 69 6.35 -2.76 -9.75
CA ALA A 69 7.42 -3.73 -9.54
C ALA A 69 8.80 -3.07 -9.72
N ARG A 70 9.76 -3.48 -8.90
CA ARG A 70 11.18 -3.14 -9.04
C ARG A 70 12.03 -4.40 -9.07
#